data_AF-A0AA48GXM7-F1
#
_entry.id   AF-A0AA48GXM7-F1
#
_cell.length_a   1.000
_cell.length_b   1.000
_cell.length_c   1.000
_cell.angle_alpha   90.00
_cell.angle_beta   90.00
_cell.angle_gamma   90.00
#
_symmetry.space_group_name_H-M   'P 1'
#
loop_
_entity.id
_entity.type
_entity.pdbx_description
1 polymer ?
#
loop_
_entity_poly.entity_id
_entity_poly.type
_entity_poly.pdbx_seq_one_letter_code
_entity_poly.pdbx_strand_id
1 'polypeptide(L)'
;MTTHDQGQGGERFLRDAATILAYLEDLARTGTEAELLAEGHGSVAVRVEEAREAPPGFRVRPLPAGLGPGAAASLLFTLDGVRLLAPVTLLEGGAGGGWFSLPEAVGFADRRTRMRVHFGPREKATVTALEGFLGARGVTGPLLNLSLEGIRMRVDRAITVRGKAPLALGAATFPPGSRFPILRIDQLPYSPVLVCSGVLAHVSHGADGIQMGIRFVDLGDMEAQAIRQVLGRRLHKFNAGFPARGRREAPEKALVDVQRGEAPEDPPRDSRKDGRRILVALTDDLDRTILASSLRADGYRKVHEARSAAEALDHLKVFPMDVVILGETVGTLPAADFLARIRRRGGDHTPALLLASQVDVRTLALARTAQIEHVLPLGGDYGDGFRDILAGLLDT
;
A
#
# COMPACT_ATOMS: atom_id res chain seq x y z
N MET A 1 22.66 -2.55 -39.00
CA MET A 1 23.33 -2.97 -37.76
C MET A 1 22.27 -3.01 -36.68
N THR A 2 21.69 -4.18 -36.52
CA THR A 2 20.75 -4.58 -35.48
C THR A 2 21.50 -4.74 -34.16
N THR A 3 20.96 -4.20 -33.08
CA THR A 3 21.04 -4.84 -31.77
C THR A 3 19.71 -4.61 -31.06
N HIS A 4 19.02 -5.73 -30.88
CA HIS A 4 17.89 -5.92 -29.99
C HIS A 4 18.20 -5.41 -28.58
N ASP A 5 17.22 -4.75 -27.98
CA ASP A 5 17.01 -4.85 -26.54
C ASP A 5 15.56 -5.29 -26.32
N GLN A 6 15.37 -6.61 -26.27
CA GLN A 6 14.16 -7.25 -25.78
C GLN A 6 14.44 -7.68 -24.34
N GLY A 7 13.77 -7.04 -23.39
CA GLY A 7 13.82 -7.37 -21.97
C GLY A 7 12.51 -7.01 -21.27
N GLN A 8 11.54 -7.93 -21.34
CA GLN A 8 10.42 -8.13 -20.39
C GLN A 8 9.63 -6.88 -19.93
N GLY A 9 8.69 -6.40 -20.76
CA GLY A 9 7.72 -5.36 -20.41
C GLY A 9 6.29 -5.80 -20.68
N GLY A 10 5.77 -6.73 -19.86
CA GLY A 10 4.38 -7.19 -19.94
C GLY A 10 3.39 -6.08 -19.58
N GLU A 11 2.61 -5.66 -20.59
CA GLU A 11 1.39 -4.84 -20.57
C GLU A 11 1.38 -3.51 -19.79
N ARG A 12 1.83 -2.43 -20.45
CA ARG A 12 1.59 -1.04 -20.00
C ARG A 12 0.14 -0.56 -20.19
N PHE A 13 -0.68 -1.33 -20.91
CA PHE A 13 -2.03 -0.95 -21.32
C PHE A 13 -2.98 -2.14 -21.20
N LEU A 14 -4.12 -1.95 -20.56
CA LEU A 14 -5.27 -2.85 -20.57
C LEU A 14 -6.02 -2.62 -21.88
N ARG A 15 -6.27 -3.69 -22.64
CA ARG A 15 -7.00 -3.65 -23.92
C ARG A 15 -8.26 -4.52 -23.94
N ASP A 16 -8.52 -5.24 -22.87
CA ASP A 16 -9.72 -6.07 -22.77
C ASP A 16 -10.97 -5.19 -22.61
N ALA A 17 -11.82 -5.17 -23.64
CA ALA A 17 -13.00 -4.32 -23.69
C ALA A 17 -13.99 -4.63 -22.55
N ALA A 18 -14.10 -5.90 -22.13
CA ALA A 18 -14.97 -6.29 -21.03
C ALA A 18 -14.50 -5.72 -19.69
N THR A 19 -13.20 -5.80 -19.39
CA THR A 19 -12.60 -5.20 -18.20
C THR A 19 -12.68 -3.67 -18.22
N ILE A 20 -12.44 -3.05 -19.38
CA ILE A 20 -12.56 -1.60 -19.55
C ILE A 20 -13.99 -1.14 -19.29
N LEU A 21 -14.99 -1.84 -19.83
CA LEU A 21 -16.39 -1.56 -19.57
C LEU A 21 -16.71 -1.71 -18.08
N ALA A 22 -16.23 -2.78 -17.43
CA ALA A 22 -16.40 -2.99 -16.00
C ALA A 22 -15.80 -1.85 -15.15
N TYR A 23 -14.68 -1.25 -15.59
CA TYR A 23 -14.11 -0.06 -14.92
C TYR A 23 -15.04 1.14 -15.01
N LEU A 24 -15.60 1.40 -16.19
CA LEU A 24 -16.51 2.51 -16.41
C LEU A 24 -17.85 2.30 -15.67
N GLU A 25 -18.36 1.07 -15.63
CA GLU A 25 -19.52 0.69 -14.80
C GLU A 25 -19.24 0.91 -13.31
N ASP A 26 -18.04 0.58 -12.83
CA ASP A 26 -17.64 0.81 -11.45
C ASP A 26 -17.61 2.31 -11.12
N LEU A 27 -17.02 3.14 -12.01
CA LEU A 27 -17.03 4.60 -11.88
C LEU A 27 -18.45 5.18 -11.84
N ALA A 28 -19.34 4.69 -12.71
CA ALA A 28 -20.74 5.10 -12.75
C ALA A 28 -21.46 4.75 -11.43
N ARG A 29 -21.22 3.54 -10.93
CA ARG A 29 -21.82 3.01 -9.71
C ARG A 29 -21.35 3.73 -8.45
N THR A 30 -20.05 4.04 -8.35
CA THR A 30 -19.48 4.71 -7.17
C THR A 30 -19.62 6.23 -7.23
N GLY A 31 -19.90 6.79 -8.40
CA GLY A 31 -19.90 8.25 -8.63
C GLY A 31 -18.51 8.86 -8.42
N THR A 32 -17.45 8.08 -8.65
CA THR A 32 -16.06 8.56 -8.51
C THR A 32 -15.82 9.71 -9.49
N GLU A 33 -15.25 10.80 -8.98
CA GLU A 33 -14.87 11.94 -9.80
C GLU A 33 -13.67 11.59 -10.69
N ALA A 34 -13.78 11.95 -11.97
CA ALA A 34 -12.76 11.82 -12.99
C ALA A 34 -12.44 13.19 -13.59
N GLU A 35 -11.38 13.28 -14.37
CA GLU A 35 -10.99 14.46 -15.13
C GLU A 35 -11.11 14.17 -16.62
N LEU A 36 -11.78 15.04 -17.36
CA LEU A 36 -11.79 15.02 -18.82
C LEU A 36 -10.79 16.04 -19.34
N LEU A 37 -9.79 15.56 -20.07
CA LEU A 37 -8.74 16.34 -20.69
C LEU A 37 -9.04 16.46 -22.19
N ALA A 38 -9.53 17.63 -22.61
CA ALA A 38 -9.77 17.91 -24.03
C ALA A 38 -8.82 19.01 -24.51
N GLU A 39 -8.27 18.84 -25.72
CA GLU A 39 -7.36 19.81 -26.32
C GLU A 39 -8.08 21.15 -26.49
N GLY A 40 -7.46 22.24 -26.04
CA GLY A 40 -8.06 23.59 -26.09
C GLY A 40 -9.10 23.92 -25.01
N HIS A 41 -9.56 22.95 -24.21
CA HIS A 41 -10.59 23.16 -23.18
C HIS A 41 -10.10 22.98 -21.73
N GLY A 42 -8.86 22.55 -21.53
CA GLY A 42 -8.28 22.32 -20.19
C GLY A 42 -8.77 21.02 -19.55
N SER A 43 -8.51 20.87 -18.24
CA SER A 43 -9.03 19.74 -17.44
C SER A 43 -10.34 20.14 -16.77
N VAL A 44 -11.37 19.32 -16.94
CA VAL A 44 -12.69 19.51 -16.31
C VAL A 44 -13.02 18.29 -15.47
N ALA A 45 -13.41 18.51 -14.22
CA ALA A 45 -13.91 17.44 -13.35
C ALA A 45 -15.27 16.94 -13.86
N VAL A 46 -15.40 15.63 -14.03
CA VAL A 46 -16.58 14.94 -14.57
C VAL A 46 -16.92 13.70 -13.76
N ARG A 47 -18.14 13.20 -13.90
CA ARG A 47 -18.57 11.89 -13.40
C ARG A 47 -19.09 11.06 -14.54
N VAL A 48 -18.74 9.77 -14.54
CA VAL A 48 -19.40 8.79 -15.41
C VAL A 48 -20.80 8.57 -14.82
N GLU A 49 -21.85 8.76 -15.61
CA GLU A 49 -23.23 8.50 -15.17
C GLU A 49 -23.68 7.09 -15.57
N GLU A 50 -23.15 6.60 -16.69
CA GLU A 50 -23.59 5.37 -17.32
C GLU A 50 -22.51 4.82 -18.26
N ALA A 51 -22.40 3.51 -18.36
CA ALA A 51 -21.58 2.81 -19.35
C ALA A 51 -22.39 1.65 -19.96
N ARG A 52 -22.29 1.42 -21.27
CA ARG A 52 -23.06 0.40 -22.00
C ARG A 52 -22.21 -0.31 -23.05
N GLU A 53 -22.59 -1.55 -23.35
CA GLU A 53 -21.99 -2.39 -24.38
C GLU A 53 -22.56 -2.13 -25.78
N ALA A 54 -23.85 -1.77 -25.87
CA ALA A 54 -24.55 -1.53 -27.13
C ALA A 54 -25.47 -0.28 -27.04
N PRO A 55 -25.16 0.82 -27.75
CA PRO A 55 -23.88 1.07 -28.43
C PRO A 55 -22.73 1.20 -27.41
N PRO A 56 -21.51 0.76 -27.76
CA PRO A 56 -20.39 0.74 -26.83
C PRO A 56 -19.96 2.16 -26.49
N GLY A 57 -20.02 2.51 -25.20
CA GLY A 57 -19.66 3.84 -24.77
C GLY A 57 -20.11 4.15 -23.35
N PHE A 58 -19.90 5.40 -22.96
CA PHE A 58 -20.24 5.87 -21.62
C PHE A 58 -20.63 7.35 -21.63
N ARG A 59 -21.45 7.74 -20.66
CA ARG A 59 -21.90 9.13 -20.46
C ARG A 59 -21.10 9.81 -19.37
N VAL A 60 -20.72 11.05 -19.60
CA VAL A 60 -20.15 11.92 -18.56
C VAL A 60 -20.90 13.22 -18.37
N ARG A 61 -20.84 13.76 -17.15
CA ARG A 61 -21.35 15.08 -16.80
C ARG A 61 -20.46 15.77 -15.75
N PRO A 62 -20.22 17.10 -15.85
CA PRO A 62 -20.58 18.00 -16.95
C PRO A 62 -19.76 17.76 -18.24
N LEU A 63 -20.25 18.28 -19.38
CA LEU A 63 -19.48 18.35 -20.63
C LEU A 63 -18.83 19.73 -20.74
N PRO A 64 -17.53 19.83 -21.10
CA PRO A 64 -16.88 21.12 -21.33
C PRO A 64 -17.60 21.94 -22.40
N ALA A 65 -17.78 23.23 -22.16
CA ALA A 65 -18.42 24.13 -23.12
C ALA A 65 -17.62 24.20 -24.43
N GLY A 66 -18.30 24.07 -25.56
CA GLY A 66 -17.70 24.12 -26.89
C GLY A 66 -17.11 22.79 -27.39
N LEU A 67 -17.17 21.71 -26.60
CA LEU A 67 -16.75 20.39 -27.06
C LEU A 67 -17.83 19.78 -27.97
N GLY A 68 -17.48 19.54 -29.24
CA GLY A 68 -18.39 19.01 -30.26
C GLY A 68 -18.16 17.52 -30.59
N PRO A 69 -19.15 16.83 -31.19
CA PRO A 69 -18.99 15.45 -31.68
C PRO A 69 -17.73 15.27 -32.54
N GLY A 70 -17.04 14.15 -32.35
CA GLY A 70 -15.75 13.83 -32.97
C GLY A 70 -14.52 14.35 -32.22
N ALA A 71 -14.69 15.18 -31.19
CA ALA A 71 -13.56 15.70 -30.42
C ALA A 71 -12.83 14.57 -29.67
N ALA A 72 -11.50 14.55 -29.80
CA ALA A 72 -10.63 13.68 -29.02
C ALA A 72 -10.44 14.25 -27.60
N ALA A 73 -10.49 13.37 -26.61
CA ALA A 73 -10.24 13.69 -25.22
C ALA A 73 -9.51 12.54 -24.53
N SER A 74 -9.11 12.74 -23.28
CA SER A 74 -8.65 11.67 -22.40
C SER A 74 -9.39 11.73 -21.08
N LEU A 75 -9.91 10.59 -20.64
CA LEU A 75 -10.50 10.42 -19.33
C LEU A 75 -9.42 9.97 -18.36
N LEU A 76 -9.20 10.75 -17.31
CA LEU A 76 -8.26 10.49 -16.24
C LEU A 76 -9.03 10.19 -14.95
N PHE A 77 -8.87 9.00 -14.41
CA PHE A 77 -9.67 8.55 -13.26
C PHE A 77 -8.83 7.72 -12.29
N THR A 78 -9.36 7.48 -11.09
CA THR A 78 -8.69 6.67 -10.06
C THR A 78 -9.55 5.48 -9.67
N LEU A 79 -9.01 4.26 -9.76
CA LEU A 79 -9.64 3.03 -9.27
C LEU A 79 -8.69 2.32 -8.31
N ASP A 80 -9.19 1.93 -7.13
CA ASP A 80 -8.39 1.25 -6.09
C ASP A 80 -7.05 1.94 -5.77
N GLY A 81 -7.00 3.28 -5.90
CA GLY A 81 -5.81 4.10 -5.67
C GLY A 81 -4.85 4.22 -6.88
N VAL A 82 -5.18 3.61 -8.00
CA VAL A 82 -4.42 3.66 -9.26
C VAL A 82 -4.97 4.74 -10.18
N ARG A 83 -4.12 5.66 -10.66
CA ARG A 83 -4.52 6.65 -11.69
C ARG A 83 -4.40 6.05 -13.09
N LEU A 84 -5.52 6.04 -13.81
CA LEU A 84 -5.67 5.47 -15.13
C LEU A 84 -6.03 6.55 -16.14
N LEU A 85 -5.53 6.43 -17.36
CA LEU A 85 -5.78 7.33 -18.48
C LEU A 85 -6.35 6.54 -19.65
N ALA A 86 -7.47 7.00 -20.18
CA ALA A 86 -8.15 6.38 -21.31
C ALA A 86 -8.40 7.41 -22.42
N PRO A 87 -7.84 7.26 -23.63
CA PRO A 87 -8.18 8.09 -24.77
C PRO A 87 -9.60 7.77 -25.25
N VAL A 88 -10.40 8.80 -25.47
CA VAL A 88 -11.84 8.68 -25.80
C VAL A 88 -12.25 9.73 -26.83
N THR A 89 -13.31 9.45 -27.58
CA THR A 89 -13.88 10.38 -28.56
C THR A 89 -15.31 10.71 -28.19
N LEU A 90 -15.67 11.99 -28.22
CA LEU A 90 -17.05 12.43 -28.02
C LEU A 90 -17.90 11.98 -29.20
N LEU A 91 -18.89 11.14 -28.98
CA LEU A 91 -19.84 10.67 -30.00
C LEU A 91 -21.02 11.64 -30.12
N GLU A 92 -21.59 12.05 -28.98
CA GLU A 92 -22.75 12.94 -28.92
C GLU A 92 -22.63 13.88 -27.72
N GLY A 93 -22.99 15.16 -27.87
CA GLY A 93 -22.90 16.15 -26.79
C GLY A 93 -24.16 16.99 -26.66
N GLY A 94 -24.50 17.41 -25.44
CA GLY A 94 -25.63 18.32 -25.20
C GLY A 94 -25.71 18.82 -23.75
N ALA A 95 -26.81 19.51 -23.42
CA ALA A 95 -27.04 20.09 -22.09
C ALA A 95 -27.03 19.04 -20.96
N GLY A 96 -27.33 17.78 -21.30
CA GLY A 96 -27.32 16.65 -20.38
C GLY A 96 -25.98 15.93 -20.24
N GLY A 97 -24.86 16.47 -20.75
CA GLY A 97 -23.56 15.78 -20.77
C GLY A 97 -23.20 15.26 -22.16
N GLY A 98 -22.14 14.45 -22.22
CA GLY A 98 -21.67 13.86 -23.48
C GLY A 98 -21.52 12.34 -23.43
N TRP A 99 -21.84 11.69 -24.53
CA TRP A 99 -21.63 10.27 -24.76
C TRP A 99 -20.30 10.06 -25.48
N PHE A 100 -19.41 9.27 -24.89
CA PHE A 100 -18.06 9.00 -25.40
C PHE A 100 -17.95 7.55 -25.86
N SER A 101 -17.04 7.32 -26.82
CA SER A 101 -16.69 5.97 -27.27
C SER A 101 -16.07 5.15 -26.14
N LEU A 102 -16.29 3.83 -26.15
CA LEU A 102 -15.52 2.93 -25.30
C LEU A 102 -14.02 3.05 -25.67
N PRO A 103 -13.11 3.26 -24.72
CA PRO A 103 -11.70 3.38 -25.02
C PRO A 103 -11.12 2.03 -25.46
N GLU A 104 -10.33 2.03 -26.53
CA GLU A 104 -9.65 0.81 -27.03
C GLU A 104 -8.52 0.33 -26.10
N ALA A 105 -8.02 1.22 -25.25
CA ALA A 105 -7.00 0.90 -24.27
C ALA A 105 -7.11 1.83 -23.04
N VAL A 106 -6.74 1.29 -21.88
CA VAL A 106 -6.56 2.06 -20.65
C VAL A 106 -5.10 1.90 -20.22
N GLY A 107 -4.40 3.02 -20.04
CA GLY A 107 -3.02 3.04 -19.56
C GLY A 107 -2.92 3.57 -18.14
N PHE A 108 -1.77 3.38 -17.51
CA PHE A 108 -1.44 4.11 -16.29
C PHE A 108 -1.19 5.58 -16.62
N ALA A 109 -1.85 6.49 -15.90
CA ALA A 109 -1.67 7.92 -16.10
C ALA A 109 -0.37 8.44 -15.47
N ASP A 110 0.16 7.73 -14.48
CA ASP A 110 1.41 8.13 -13.83
C ASP A 110 2.58 7.76 -14.74
N ARG A 111 3.16 8.76 -15.43
CA ARG A 111 4.39 8.60 -16.25
C ARG A 111 5.62 8.28 -15.40
N ARG A 112 5.49 8.29 -14.07
CA ARG A 112 6.59 8.08 -13.15
C ARG A 112 6.82 6.60 -12.99
N THR A 113 8.06 6.19 -13.18
CA THR A 113 8.52 4.82 -12.98
C THR A 113 8.45 4.38 -11.51
N ARG A 114 8.25 5.32 -10.56
CA ARG A 114 8.28 5.06 -9.12
C ARG A 114 7.02 5.54 -8.39
N MET A 115 6.52 4.65 -7.55
CA MET A 115 5.24 4.74 -6.85
C MET A 115 5.21 5.85 -5.78
N ARG A 116 4.02 6.42 -5.57
CA ARG A 116 3.74 7.45 -4.56
C ARG A 116 2.58 7.04 -3.67
N VAL A 117 2.71 7.28 -2.37
CA VAL A 117 1.60 7.16 -1.42
C VAL A 117 1.11 8.53 -1.00
N HIS A 118 -0.19 8.68 -0.90
CA HIS A 118 -0.84 9.92 -0.50
C HIS A 118 -1.12 9.90 1.01
N PHE A 119 -1.05 11.07 1.62
CA PHE A 119 -1.33 11.28 3.04
C PHE A 119 -2.58 12.14 3.18
N GLY A 120 -3.55 11.64 3.94
CA GLY A 120 -4.81 12.34 4.20
C GLY A 120 -4.68 13.39 5.32
N PRO A 121 -5.66 14.30 5.44
CA PRO A 121 -5.64 15.36 6.47
C PRO A 121 -5.64 14.86 7.92
N ARG A 122 -6.11 13.63 8.16
CA ARG A 122 -6.11 12.99 9.49
C ARG A 122 -4.74 12.47 9.90
N GLU A 123 -3.83 12.35 8.93
CA GLU A 123 -2.51 11.81 9.14
C GLU A 123 -1.58 12.95 9.54
N LYS A 124 -0.94 12.81 10.70
CA LYS A 124 -0.14 13.89 11.30
C LYS A 124 1.28 13.98 10.73
N ALA A 125 1.54 13.35 9.58
CA ALA A 125 2.87 13.36 8.97
C ALA A 125 3.24 14.79 8.57
N THR A 126 4.34 15.31 9.11
CA THR A 126 4.78 16.69 8.85
C THR A 126 6.19 16.70 8.29
N VAL A 127 6.48 17.72 7.50
CA VAL A 127 7.77 17.93 6.84
C VAL A 127 8.32 19.26 7.31
N THR A 128 9.59 19.27 7.69
CA THR A 128 10.38 20.48 7.90
C THR A 128 11.58 20.47 6.97
N ALA A 129 11.67 21.46 6.09
CA ALA A 129 12.80 21.62 5.18
C ALA A 129 13.55 22.91 5.53
N LEU A 130 14.85 22.80 5.82
CA LEU A 130 15.72 23.93 6.13
C LEU A 130 16.75 24.08 5.02
N GLU A 131 16.76 25.26 4.41
CA GLU A 131 17.89 25.73 3.61
C GLU A 131 19.03 26.06 4.59
N GLY A 132 20.30 25.81 4.22
CA GLY A 132 21.55 26.32 4.84
C GLY A 132 21.76 26.30 6.37
N PHE A 133 22.99 26.55 6.83
CA PHE A 133 23.33 26.64 8.26
C PHE A 133 23.47 28.09 8.79
N LEU A 134 23.60 29.09 7.90
CA LEU A 134 23.95 30.47 8.27
C LEU A 134 22.92 31.50 7.77
N GLY A 135 21.84 31.71 8.53
CA GLY A 135 20.83 32.74 8.23
C GLY A 135 19.71 32.30 7.28
N ALA A 136 19.55 30.99 7.13
CA ALA A 136 18.77 30.43 6.06
C ALA A 136 17.28 30.28 6.37
N ARG A 137 16.50 29.99 5.34
CA ARG A 137 15.04 29.93 5.39
C ARG A 137 14.59 28.50 5.67
N GLY A 138 13.50 28.34 6.41
CA GLY A 138 12.87 27.06 6.68
C GLY A 138 11.40 27.07 6.27
N VAL A 139 10.89 25.92 5.86
CA VAL A 139 9.46 25.67 5.65
C VAL A 139 9.00 24.47 6.43
N THR A 140 7.77 24.55 6.94
CA THR A 140 7.10 23.45 7.62
C THR A 140 5.66 23.33 7.16
N GLY A 141 5.16 22.10 7.10
CA GLY A 141 3.75 21.81 6.85
C GLY A 141 3.48 20.32 6.68
N PRO A 142 2.25 19.93 6.36
CA PRO A 142 1.87 18.52 6.24
C PRO A 142 2.46 17.88 4.98
N LEU A 143 2.79 16.61 5.11
CA LEU A 143 3.14 15.74 3.99
C LEU A 143 1.87 15.44 3.19
N LEU A 144 1.92 15.60 1.86
CA LEU A 144 0.81 15.30 0.95
C LEU A 144 1.04 13.98 0.23
N ASN A 145 2.28 13.73 -0.22
CA ASN A 145 2.66 12.44 -0.78
C ASN A 145 4.16 12.14 -0.58
N LEU A 146 4.49 10.85 -0.63
CA LEU A 146 5.85 10.31 -0.47
C LEU A 146 6.12 9.27 -1.56
N SER A 147 7.35 9.24 -2.06
CA SER A 147 7.92 8.21 -2.93
C SER A 147 9.37 7.94 -2.54
N LEU A 148 10.02 6.98 -3.19
CA LEU A 148 11.46 6.78 -3.06
C LEU A 148 12.30 7.94 -3.62
N GLU A 149 11.75 8.78 -4.48
CA GLU A 149 12.50 9.87 -5.12
C GLU A 149 12.31 11.22 -4.44
N GLY A 150 11.27 11.34 -3.61
CA GLY A 150 10.94 12.62 -3.00
C GLY A 150 9.53 12.66 -2.44
N ILE A 151 9.15 13.86 -2.05
CA ILE A 151 7.91 14.18 -1.37
C ILE A 151 7.20 15.35 -2.03
N ARG A 152 5.91 15.47 -1.71
CA ARG A 152 5.17 16.72 -1.85
C ARG A 152 4.64 17.13 -0.49
N MET A 153 4.79 18.39 -0.14
CA MET A 153 4.26 18.96 1.10
C MET A 153 3.43 20.22 0.80
N ARG A 154 2.50 20.53 1.69
CA ARG A 154 1.88 21.85 1.75
C ARG A 154 2.74 22.73 2.65
N VAL A 155 2.81 24.02 2.35
CA VAL A 155 3.58 24.98 3.13
C VAL A 155 2.63 25.75 4.03
N ASP A 156 2.65 25.44 5.33
CA ASP A 156 1.81 26.11 6.32
C ASP A 156 2.56 27.29 6.96
N ARG A 157 3.89 27.18 7.09
CA ARG A 157 4.74 28.21 7.70
C ARG A 157 6.09 28.28 6.99
N ALA A 158 6.57 29.49 6.73
CA ALA A 158 7.97 29.76 6.45
C ALA A 158 8.59 30.62 7.55
N ILE A 159 9.85 30.35 7.87
CA ILE A 159 10.59 31.05 8.91
C ILE A 159 12.00 31.40 8.45
N THR A 160 12.55 32.49 8.98
CA THR A 160 13.99 32.76 8.92
C THR A 160 14.65 32.16 10.16
N VAL A 161 15.58 31.21 10.00
CA VAL A 161 16.13 30.40 11.11
C VAL A 161 16.82 31.27 12.18
N ARG A 162 17.51 32.35 11.79
CA ARG A 162 18.19 33.25 12.74
C ARG A 162 17.26 34.09 13.60
N GLY A 163 16.05 34.40 13.13
CA GLY A 163 15.14 35.33 13.82
C GLY A 163 13.83 34.69 14.28
N LYS A 164 13.53 33.45 13.86
CA LYS A 164 12.22 32.79 13.96
C LYS A 164 11.05 33.64 13.41
N ALA A 165 11.37 34.72 12.70
CA ALA A 165 10.40 35.62 12.12
C ALA A 165 9.65 34.90 11.01
N PRO A 166 8.32 35.02 10.94
CA PRO A 166 7.54 34.50 9.84
C PRO A 166 7.97 35.16 8.54
N LEU A 167 8.12 34.35 7.49
CA LEU A 167 8.46 34.80 6.15
C LEU A 167 7.19 34.79 5.29
N ALA A 168 6.97 35.86 4.53
CA ALA A 168 5.85 35.91 3.58
C ALA A 168 6.00 34.79 2.55
N LEU A 169 4.95 33.98 2.43
CA LEU A 169 4.91 32.84 1.53
C LEU A 169 4.53 33.32 0.13
N GLY A 170 5.45 33.16 -0.83
CA GLY A 170 5.21 33.37 -2.25
C GLY A 170 6.00 32.35 -3.06
N ALA A 171 5.61 32.14 -4.33
CA ALA A 171 6.31 31.21 -5.21
C ALA A 171 7.79 31.58 -5.44
N ALA A 172 8.14 32.86 -5.31
CA ALA A 172 9.51 33.35 -5.40
C ALA A 172 10.33 33.13 -4.12
N THR A 173 9.72 32.73 -3.00
CA THR A 173 10.40 32.56 -1.72
C THR A 173 11.43 31.43 -1.78
N PHE A 174 11.19 30.40 -2.59
CA PHE A 174 12.15 29.31 -2.85
C PHE A 174 12.19 29.00 -4.34
N PRO A 175 13.26 29.37 -5.07
CA PRO A 175 13.38 29.02 -6.48
C PRO A 175 13.58 27.51 -6.66
N PRO A 176 13.04 26.89 -7.73
CA PRO A 176 13.40 25.53 -8.12
C PRO A 176 14.93 25.37 -8.19
N GLY A 177 15.44 24.27 -7.65
CA GLY A 177 16.87 24.05 -7.45
C GLY A 177 17.40 24.42 -6.06
N SER A 178 16.61 25.13 -5.23
CA SER A 178 16.96 25.37 -3.82
C SER A 178 17.27 24.07 -3.10
N ARG A 179 18.39 24.05 -2.37
CA ARG A 179 18.86 22.88 -1.60
C ARG A 179 18.39 22.99 -0.16
N PHE A 180 17.88 21.88 0.36
CA PHE A 180 17.53 21.68 1.75
C PHE A 180 18.47 20.62 2.34
N PRO A 181 19.60 21.03 2.95
CA PRO A 181 20.51 20.09 3.60
C PRO A 181 19.85 19.28 4.70
N ILE A 182 18.81 19.85 5.34
CA ILE A 182 18.01 19.16 6.34
C ILE A 182 16.56 19.14 5.86
N LEU A 183 16.10 17.96 5.51
CA LEU A 183 14.72 17.61 5.23
C LEU A 183 14.28 16.55 6.24
N ARG A 184 13.52 16.99 7.23
CA ARG A 184 13.01 16.16 8.32
C ARG A 184 11.55 15.81 8.07
N ILE A 185 11.22 14.52 8.13
CA ILE A 185 9.84 14.02 8.05
C ILE A 185 9.50 13.37 9.38
N ASP A 186 8.54 13.97 10.07
CA ASP A 186 8.05 13.54 11.37
C ASP A 186 6.73 12.78 11.26
N GLN A 187 6.49 11.88 12.21
CA GLN A 187 5.21 11.17 12.37
C GLN A 187 4.77 10.40 11.13
N LEU A 188 5.73 9.86 10.37
CA LEU A 188 5.45 8.84 9.36
C LEU A 188 4.93 7.58 10.05
N PRO A 189 3.78 7.02 9.63
CA PRO A 189 3.24 5.83 10.27
C PRO A 189 4.22 4.67 10.21
N TYR A 190 4.49 4.08 11.37
CA TYR A 190 5.36 2.90 11.52
C TYR A 190 6.80 3.11 11.04
N SER A 191 7.26 4.36 10.97
CA SER A 191 8.62 4.73 10.60
C SER A 191 9.20 5.64 11.66
N PRO A 192 10.52 5.54 11.97
CA PRO A 192 11.19 6.57 12.74
C PRO A 192 11.14 7.92 12.00
N VAL A 193 11.52 8.98 12.71
CA VAL A 193 11.75 10.29 12.10
C VAL A 193 12.82 10.15 11.02
N LEU A 194 12.49 10.58 9.81
CA LEU A 194 13.43 10.56 8.69
C LEU A 194 14.13 11.90 8.59
N VAL A 195 15.44 11.88 8.44
CA VAL A 195 16.24 13.08 8.18
C VAL A 195 17.12 12.79 6.97
N CYS A 196 16.93 13.57 5.91
CA CYS A 196 17.69 13.43 4.66
C CYS A 196 17.94 14.81 4.06
N SER A 197 18.55 14.87 2.88
CA SER A 197 18.67 16.11 2.12
C SER A 197 17.75 16.11 0.91
N GLY A 198 17.44 17.29 0.39
CA GLY A 198 16.59 17.40 -0.79
C GLY A 198 16.80 18.65 -1.61
N VAL A 199 16.26 18.65 -2.83
CA VAL A 199 16.28 19.76 -3.77
C VAL A 199 14.86 20.07 -4.20
N LEU A 200 14.49 21.35 -4.16
CA LEU A 200 13.19 21.80 -4.64
C LEU A 200 13.08 21.53 -6.14
N ALA A 201 12.15 20.65 -6.53
CA ALA A 201 11.90 20.34 -7.94
C ALA A 201 10.90 21.31 -8.57
N HIS A 202 9.82 21.64 -7.86
CA HIS A 202 8.80 22.58 -8.33
C HIS A 202 7.98 23.14 -7.16
N VAL A 203 7.36 24.29 -7.41
CA VAL A 203 6.36 24.93 -6.54
C VAL A 203 5.07 25.05 -7.33
N SER A 204 3.94 24.74 -6.70
CA SER A 204 2.62 24.81 -7.32
C SER A 204 1.62 25.43 -6.35
N HIS A 205 0.57 26.06 -6.88
CA HIS A 205 -0.56 26.54 -6.09
C HIS A 205 -1.70 25.53 -6.21
N GLY A 206 -2.22 25.06 -5.08
CA GLY A 206 -3.43 24.24 -5.01
C GLY A 206 -4.54 24.98 -4.26
N ALA A 207 -5.73 24.37 -4.20
CA ALA A 207 -6.87 24.91 -3.45
C ALA A 207 -6.52 25.16 -1.96
N ASP A 208 -5.66 24.31 -1.39
CA ASP A 208 -5.23 24.39 0.00
C ASP A 208 -3.99 25.30 0.21
N GLY A 209 -3.51 26.01 -0.81
CA GLY A 209 -2.36 26.91 -0.73
C GLY A 209 -1.12 26.42 -1.47
N ILE A 210 0.05 26.92 -1.04
CA ILE A 210 1.33 26.65 -1.72
C ILE A 210 1.79 25.22 -1.40
N GLN A 211 2.21 24.50 -2.44
CA GLN A 211 2.72 23.14 -2.34
C GLN A 211 4.12 23.06 -2.97
N MET A 212 5.01 22.32 -2.31
CA MET A 212 6.40 22.13 -2.73
C MET A 212 6.64 20.65 -3.03
N GLY A 213 7.19 20.37 -4.21
CA GLY A 213 7.72 19.06 -4.57
C GLY A 213 9.23 19.04 -4.34
N ILE A 214 9.71 18.23 -3.40
CA ILE A 214 11.13 18.14 -3.03
C ILE A 214 11.65 16.76 -3.41
N ARG A 215 12.70 16.71 -4.22
CA ARG A 215 13.41 15.48 -4.60
C ARG A 215 14.47 15.17 -3.54
N PHE A 216 14.55 13.93 -3.09
CA PHE A 216 15.63 13.50 -2.18
C PHE A 216 16.99 13.55 -2.86
N VAL A 217 18.01 13.87 -2.08
CA VAL A 217 19.42 13.82 -2.47
C VAL A 217 20.16 13.04 -1.39
N ASP A 218 21.02 12.11 -1.84
CA ASP A 218 21.85 11.27 -0.99
C ASP A 218 21.03 10.55 0.11
N LEU A 219 19.91 9.93 -0.30
CA LEU A 219 19.07 9.16 0.60
C LEU A 219 19.85 7.92 1.07
N GLY A 220 20.14 7.82 2.36
CA GLY A 220 20.82 6.67 2.94
C GLY A 220 19.98 5.40 2.89
N ASP A 221 20.63 4.25 3.07
CA ASP A 221 19.96 2.94 2.97
C ASP A 221 18.87 2.76 4.04
N MET A 222 19.09 3.30 5.24
CA MET A 222 18.12 3.24 6.33
C MET A 222 16.87 4.08 6.02
N GLU A 223 17.04 5.31 5.53
CA GLU A 223 15.94 6.18 5.15
C GLU A 223 15.17 5.59 3.95
N ALA A 224 15.90 5.07 2.96
CA ALA A 224 15.31 4.40 1.82
C ALA A 224 14.48 3.18 2.26
N GLN A 225 15.00 2.36 3.19
CA GLN A 225 14.29 1.20 3.71
C GLN A 225 13.03 1.59 4.49
N ALA A 226 13.11 2.61 5.33
CA ALA A 226 11.95 3.14 6.05
C ALA A 226 10.87 3.66 5.08
N ILE A 227 11.27 4.37 4.01
CA ILE A 227 10.35 4.80 2.96
C ILE A 227 9.74 3.58 2.25
N ARG A 228 10.54 2.56 1.89
CA ARG A 228 10.01 1.31 1.29
C ARG A 228 8.99 0.64 2.19
N GLN A 229 9.20 0.62 3.50
CA GLN A 229 8.26 0.03 4.45
C GLN A 229 6.93 0.80 4.48
N VAL A 230 6.98 2.14 4.53
CA VAL A 230 5.77 2.98 4.45
C VAL A 230 5.03 2.76 3.13
N LEU A 231 5.78 2.68 2.02
CA LEU A 231 5.23 2.42 0.69
C LEU A 231 4.57 1.04 0.64
N GLY A 232 5.28 -0.03 1.00
CA GLY A 232 4.79 -1.41 0.92
C GLY A 232 3.52 -1.64 1.73
N ARG A 233 3.42 -1.03 2.92
CA ARG A 233 2.23 -1.13 3.79
C ARG A 233 1.01 -0.40 3.25
N ARG A 234 1.19 0.65 2.47
CA ARG A 234 0.07 1.39 1.86
C ARG A 234 -0.29 0.86 0.47
N LEU A 235 0.64 0.14 -0.15
CA LEU A 235 0.55 -0.28 -1.55
C LEU A 235 0.29 -1.79 -1.69
N HIS A 236 -0.28 -2.45 -0.66
CA HIS A 236 -0.63 -3.88 -0.64
C HIS A 236 -1.44 -4.38 -1.86
N LYS A 237 -1.89 -3.51 -2.78
CA LYS A 237 -2.65 -3.86 -3.99
C LYS A 237 -2.00 -3.43 -5.32
N PHE A 238 -0.89 -2.69 -5.33
CA PHE A 238 -0.42 -2.03 -6.57
C PHE A 238 0.51 -2.89 -7.44
N ASN A 239 1.12 -3.96 -6.89
CA ASN A 239 1.91 -4.90 -7.71
C ASN A 239 1.05 -5.95 -8.45
N ALA A 240 -0.28 -5.84 -8.42
CA ALA A 240 -1.19 -6.78 -9.09
C ALA A 240 -1.49 -6.42 -10.56
N GLY A 241 -0.92 -5.33 -11.09
CA GLY A 241 -1.25 -4.84 -12.42
C GLY A 241 -2.55 -4.03 -12.43
N PHE A 242 -3.29 -4.07 -13.54
CA PHE A 242 -4.62 -3.47 -13.63
C PHE A 242 -5.57 -4.12 -12.61
N PRO A 243 -6.37 -3.35 -11.84
CA PRO A 243 -7.34 -3.92 -10.90
C PRO A 243 -8.21 -5.00 -11.56
N ALA A 244 -8.19 -6.24 -11.05
CA ALA A 244 -9.05 -7.29 -11.58
C ALA A 244 -10.53 -6.92 -11.37
N ARG A 245 -11.30 -6.86 -12.46
CA ARG A 245 -12.75 -6.66 -12.43
C ARG A 245 -13.39 -7.68 -13.38
N GLY A 246 -14.16 -8.61 -12.81
CA GLY A 246 -15.05 -9.48 -13.57
C GLY A 246 -16.44 -8.86 -13.63
N ARG A 247 -17.09 -8.95 -14.79
CA ARG A 247 -18.49 -8.54 -14.95
C ARG A 247 -19.35 -9.38 -14.01
N ARG A 248 -20.20 -8.74 -13.21
CA ARG A 248 -21.34 -9.45 -12.59
C ARG A 248 -22.43 -9.51 -13.66
N GLU A 249 -22.74 -10.71 -14.14
CA GLU A 249 -23.96 -10.90 -14.92
C GLU A 249 -25.16 -10.41 -14.11
N ALA A 250 -25.98 -9.56 -14.72
CA ALA A 250 -27.23 -9.10 -14.12
C ALA A 250 -28.13 -10.33 -13.89
N PRO A 251 -28.96 -10.35 -12.82
CA PRO A 251 -29.77 -11.51 -12.50
C PRO A 251 -30.94 -11.60 -13.50
N GLU A 252 -30.70 -12.31 -14.60
CA GLU A 252 -31.78 -12.71 -15.50
C GLU A 252 -32.50 -13.91 -14.86
N LYS A 253 -33.84 -13.81 -14.83
CA LYS A 253 -34.74 -14.76 -14.16
C LYS A 253 -34.49 -16.19 -14.64
N ALA A 254 -33.90 -17.03 -13.80
CA ALA A 254 -33.90 -18.48 -13.99
C ALA A 254 -34.70 -19.17 -12.88
N LEU A 255 -35.95 -19.50 -13.21
CA LEU A 255 -36.62 -20.66 -12.67
C LEU A 255 -35.97 -21.90 -13.28
N VAL A 256 -35.54 -22.81 -12.39
CA VAL A 256 -35.30 -24.24 -12.60
C VAL A 256 -33.93 -24.69 -13.15
N ASP A 257 -33.42 -25.65 -12.38
CA ASP A 257 -32.44 -26.71 -12.58
C ASP A 257 -30.93 -26.50 -12.33
N VAL A 258 -30.53 -27.28 -11.32
CA VAL A 258 -29.21 -27.53 -10.78
C VAL A 258 -28.33 -28.17 -11.85
N GLN A 259 -27.36 -27.42 -12.38
CA GLN A 259 -26.08 -28.01 -12.77
C GLN A 259 -24.93 -27.12 -12.30
N ARG A 260 -24.17 -27.72 -11.38
CA ARG A 260 -23.01 -27.18 -10.67
C ARG A 260 -21.85 -27.04 -11.67
N GLY A 261 -21.67 -25.86 -12.26
CA GLY A 261 -20.47 -25.51 -13.01
C GLY A 261 -19.32 -25.23 -12.04
N GLU A 262 -18.21 -25.94 -12.22
CA GLU A 262 -17.02 -25.89 -11.37
C GLU A 262 -16.40 -24.48 -11.35
N ALA A 263 -16.22 -23.97 -10.13
CA ALA A 263 -15.41 -22.79 -9.85
C ALA A 263 -13.94 -23.09 -10.20
N PRO A 264 -13.09 -22.07 -10.44
CA PRO A 264 -11.65 -22.27 -10.58
C PRO A 264 -11.18 -23.02 -9.33
N GLU A 265 -10.51 -24.15 -9.51
CA GLU A 265 -10.04 -24.97 -8.40
C GLU A 265 -9.16 -24.12 -7.49
N ASP A 266 -9.68 -23.77 -6.31
CA ASP A 266 -8.83 -23.45 -5.16
C ASP A 266 -7.81 -24.60 -5.04
N PRO A 267 -6.52 -24.30 -4.81
CA PRO A 267 -5.53 -25.34 -4.62
C PRO A 267 -6.05 -26.36 -3.58
N PRO A 268 -5.78 -27.66 -3.78
CA PRO A 268 -6.37 -28.74 -3.00
C PRO A 268 -6.31 -28.42 -1.51
N ARG A 269 -7.50 -28.29 -0.92
CA ARG A 269 -7.67 -27.83 0.46
C ARG A 269 -7.13 -28.88 1.40
N ASP A 270 -6.00 -28.59 2.02
CA ASP A 270 -5.48 -29.42 3.09
C ASP A 270 -6.28 -29.16 4.38
N SER A 271 -7.32 -29.97 4.60
CA SER A 271 -8.20 -29.88 5.77
C SER A 271 -7.45 -29.98 7.10
N ARG A 272 -6.20 -30.48 7.10
CA ARG A 272 -5.36 -30.55 8.29
C ARG A 272 -4.95 -29.16 8.79
N LYS A 273 -4.74 -28.20 7.90
CA LYS A 273 -4.23 -26.85 8.24
C LYS A 273 -5.34 -25.89 8.70
N ASP A 274 -6.54 -26.02 8.15
CA ASP A 274 -7.70 -25.17 8.47
C ASP A 274 -8.14 -25.29 9.96
N GLY A 275 -7.85 -26.43 10.59
CA GLY A 275 -8.20 -26.71 11.97
C GLY A 275 -7.30 -26.05 13.02
N ARG A 276 -6.01 -25.91 12.69
CA ARG A 276 -4.93 -25.59 13.65
C ARG A 276 -4.90 -24.13 14.05
N ARG A 277 -4.75 -23.89 15.35
CA ARG A 277 -4.63 -22.58 15.98
C ARG A 277 -3.18 -22.30 16.33
N ILE A 278 -2.63 -21.25 15.72
CA ILE A 278 -1.24 -20.84 15.92
C ILE A 278 -1.25 -19.47 16.58
N LEU A 279 -0.52 -19.33 17.67
CA LEU A 279 -0.27 -18.02 18.30
C LEU A 279 1.10 -17.50 17.87
N VAL A 280 1.14 -16.30 17.30
CA VAL A 280 2.37 -15.59 16.93
C VAL A 280 2.56 -14.40 17.86
N ALA A 281 3.57 -14.47 18.72
CA ALA A 281 3.87 -13.44 19.72
C ALA A 281 5.29 -12.89 19.52
N LEU A 282 5.43 -11.97 18.56
CA LEU A 282 6.67 -11.24 18.28
C LEU A 282 6.51 -9.77 18.68
N THR A 283 7.57 -9.18 19.24
CA THR A 283 7.62 -7.76 19.62
C THR A 283 7.62 -6.84 18.43
N ASP A 284 8.33 -7.21 17.36
CA ASP A 284 8.34 -6.44 16.13
C ASP A 284 7.04 -6.63 15.35
N ASP A 285 6.37 -5.52 15.05
CA ASP A 285 5.09 -5.52 14.34
C ASP A 285 5.21 -6.01 12.89
N LEU A 286 6.35 -5.75 12.24
CA LEU A 286 6.59 -6.17 10.86
C LEU A 286 6.79 -7.68 10.80
N ASP A 287 7.71 -8.23 11.60
CA ASP A 287 7.99 -9.67 11.60
C ASP A 287 6.75 -10.48 11.95
N ARG A 288 5.97 -10.01 12.94
CA ARG A 288 4.71 -10.65 13.32
C ARG A 288 3.72 -10.68 12.17
N THR A 289 3.56 -9.55 11.48
CA THR A 289 2.61 -9.42 10.36
C THR A 289 3.05 -10.25 9.15
N ILE A 290 4.34 -10.25 8.82
CA ILE A 290 4.92 -11.05 7.73
C ILE A 290 4.68 -12.52 8.00
N LEU A 291 5.06 -12.99 9.19
CA LEU A 291 4.91 -14.38 9.56
C LEU A 291 3.44 -14.81 9.58
N ALA A 292 2.57 -14.01 10.21
CA ALA A 292 1.14 -14.32 10.26
C ALA A 292 0.50 -14.35 8.86
N SER A 293 0.92 -13.45 7.96
CA SER A 293 0.45 -13.45 6.57
C SER A 293 0.96 -14.64 5.79
N SER A 294 2.22 -15.05 5.99
CA SER A 294 2.80 -16.24 5.36
C SER A 294 2.07 -17.51 5.81
N LEU A 295 1.81 -17.65 7.11
CA LEU A 295 1.03 -18.78 7.65
C LEU A 295 -0.38 -18.84 7.05
N ARG A 296 -1.05 -17.69 6.91
CA ARG A 296 -2.38 -17.62 6.29
C ARG A 296 -2.34 -17.99 4.81
N ALA A 297 -1.32 -17.54 4.08
CA ALA A 297 -1.10 -17.92 2.68
C ALA A 297 -0.84 -19.43 2.54
N ASP A 298 -0.20 -20.04 3.52
CA ASP A 298 0.09 -21.49 3.57
C ASP A 298 -1.11 -22.36 3.99
N GLY A 299 -2.26 -21.74 4.27
CA GLY A 299 -3.53 -22.41 4.60
C GLY A 299 -3.89 -22.43 6.09
N TYR A 300 -3.10 -21.81 6.98
CA TYR A 300 -3.45 -21.71 8.40
C TYR A 300 -4.45 -20.57 8.62
N ARG A 301 -5.74 -20.89 8.80
CA ARG A 301 -6.78 -19.86 8.95
C ARG A 301 -6.88 -19.25 10.35
N LYS A 302 -6.49 -19.99 11.39
CA LYS A 302 -6.63 -19.55 12.79
C LYS A 302 -5.31 -19.09 13.37
N VAL A 303 -4.74 -18.06 12.74
CA VAL A 303 -3.49 -17.42 13.21
C VAL A 303 -3.85 -16.23 14.11
N HIS A 304 -3.51 -16.35 15.39
CA HIS A 304 -3.68 -15.33 16.42
C HIS A 304 -2.38 -14.55 16.59
N GLU A 305 -2.47 -13.23 16.71
CA GLU A 305 -1.31 -12.35 16.85
C GLU A 305 -1.36 -11.66 18.21
N ALA A 306 -0.23 -11.59 18.91
CA ALA A 306 -0.11 -10.88 20.18
C ALA A 306 1.12 -9.96 20.17
N ARG A 307 0.93 -8.71 20.61
CA ARG A 307 1.98 -7.68 20.73
C ARG A 307 2.64 -7.67 22.10
N SER A 308 1.97 -8.27 23.09
CA SER A 308 2.39 -8.26 24.48
C SER A 308 2.10 -9.59 25.16
N ALA A 309 2.78 -9.85 26.28
CA ALA A 309 2.53 -11.03 27.09
C ALA A 309 1.10 -11.07 27.64
N ALA A 310 0.47 -9.92 27.90
CA ALA A 310 -0.91 -9.86 28.37
C ALA A 310 -1.89 -10.35 27.29
N GLU A 311 -1.78 -9.81 26.07
CA GLU A 311 -2.60 -10.24 24.92
C GLU A 311 -2.40 -11.74 24.62
N ALA A 312 -1.15 -12.20 24.63
CA ALA A 312 -0.84 -13.60 24.36
C ALA A 312 -1.47 -14.53 25.42
N LEU A 313 -1.40 -14.15 26.70
CA LEU A 313 -2.06 -14.90 27.78
C LEU A 313 -3.58 -14.86 27.68
N ASP A 314 -4.18 -13.76 27.22
CA ASP A 314 -5.62 -13.67 27.03
C ASP A 314 -6.08 -14.57 25.87
N HIS A 315 -5.32 -14.64 24.78
CA HIS A 315 -5.59 -15.62 23.72
C HIS A 315 -5.53 -17.06 24.21
N LEU A 316 -4.52 -17.41 25.01
CA LEU A 316 -4.34 -18.76 25.56
C LEU A 316 -5.43 -19.15 26.58
N LYS A 317 -6.09 -18.19 27.23
CA LYS A 317 -7.25 -18.47 28.09
C LYS A 317 -8.50 -18.82 27.30
N VAL A 318 -8.67 -18.20 26.14
CA VAL A 318 -9.90 -18.31 25.33
C VAL A 318 -9.82 -19.48 24.37
N PHE A 319 -8.63 -19.78 23.86
CA PHE A 319 -8.42 -20.71 22.79
C PHE A 319 -7.27 -21.68 23.12
N PRO A 320 -7.45 -23.00 22.97
CA PRO A 320 -6.34 -23.94 23.01
C PRO A 320 -5.51 -23.75 21.73
N MET A 321 -4.23 -23.40 21.89
CA MET A 321 -3.30 -23.26 20.78
C MET A 321 -2.65 -24.61 20.49
N ASP A 322 -2.51 -24.95 19.22
CA ASP A 322 -1.76 -26.13 18.79
C ASP A 322 -0.25 -25.84 18.80
N VAL A 323 0.17 -24.62 18.44
CA VAL A 323 1.58 -24.18 18.47
C VAL A 323 1.66 -22.71 18.88
N VAL A 324 2.73 -22.35 19.61
CA VAL A 324 3.09 -20.97 19.92
C VAL A 324 4.43 -20.62 19.27
N ILE A 325 4.47 -19.53 18.50
CA ILE A 325 5.68 -18.98 17.90
C ILE A 325 6.05 -17.70 18.62
N LEU A 326 7.26 -17.63 19.16
CA LEU A 326 7.74 -16.57 20.04
C LEU A 326 8.97 -15.90 19.47
N GLY A 327 9.13 -14.60 19.73
CA GLY A 327 10.42 -13.92 19.61
C GLY A 327 11.26 -14.16 20.88
N GLU A 328 12.48 -13.63 20.95
CA GLU A 328 13.32 -13.70 22.16
C GLU A 328 12.62 -13.10 23.40
N THR A 329 11.75 -12.12 23.16
CA THR A 329 10.86 -11.53 24.15
C THR A 329 9.43 -11.44 23.64
N VAL A 330 8.47 -11.46 24.57
CA VAL A 330 7.04 -11.21 24.33
C VAL A 330 6.66 -9.93 25.08
N GLY A 331 6.66 -8.81 24.37
CA GLY A 331 6.68 -7.49 25.01
C GLY A 331 8.00 -7.28 25.75
N THR A 332 7.93 -7.12 27.08
CA THR A 332 9.10 -6.95 27.95
C THR A 332 9.55 -8.24 28.64
N LEU A 333 8.82 -9.35 28.47
CA LEU A 333 9.08 -10.60 29.17
C LEU A 333 9.92 -11.54 28.29
N PRO A 334 11.03 -12.13 28.77
CA PRO A 334 11.76 -13.15 28.04
C PRO A 334 10.86 -14.34 27.69
N ALA A 335 11.05 -14.93 26.49
CA ALA A 335 10.22 -16.05 26.02
C ALA A 335 10.24 -17.25 26.98
N ALA A 336 11.41 -17.53 27.58
CA ALA A 336 11.57 -18.57 28.58
C ALA A 336 10.65 -18.35 29.80
N ASP A 337 10.61 -17.13 30.33
CA ASP A 337 9.77 -16.76 31.47
C ASP A 337 8.28 -16.78 31.11
N PHE A 338 7.96 -16.37 29.88
CA PHE A 338 6.60 -16.42 29.35
C PHE A 338 6.07 -17.85 29.29
N LEU A 339 6.82 -18.79 28.70
CA LEU A 339 6.45 -20.21 28.63
C LEU A 339 6.36 -20.84 30.03
N ALA A 340 7.30 -20.53 30.92
CA ALA A 340 7.25 -20.99 32.30
C ALA A 340 5.98 -20.52 33.04
N ARG A 341 5.41 -19.37 32.67
CA ARG A 341 4.12 -18.90 33.21
C ARG A 341 2.93 -19.66 32.61
N ILE A 342 2.95 -19.94 31.31
CA ILE A 342 1.89 -20.71 30.65
C ILE A 342 1.81 -22.12 31.23
N ARG A 343 2.94 -22.81 31.31
CA ARG A 343 2.99 -24.20 31.78
C ARG A 343 2.57 -24.35 33.23
N ARG A 344 2.91 -23.38 34.09
CA ARG A 344 2.43 -23.34 35.49
C ARG A 344 0.91 -23.18 35.62
N ARG A 345 0.24 -22.62 34.61
CA ARG A 345 -1.21 -22.36 34.65
C ARG A 345 -2.05 -23.42 33.95
N GLY A 346 -1.50 -24.07 32.93
CA GLY A 346 -2.29 -24.88 32.00
C GLY A 346 -2.00 -26.38 32.01
N GLY A 347 -0.89 -26.86 32.59
CA GLY A 347 -0.51 -28.29 32.59
C GLY A 347 -0.20 -28.89 31.21
N ASP A 348 -0.71 -28.29 30.14
CA ASP A 348 -0.59 -28.77 28.78
C ASP A 348 0.71 -28.28 28.14
N HIS A 349 1.40 -29.19 27.46
CA HIS A 349 2.67 -28.93 26.81
C HIS A 349 2.41 -28.44 25.39
N THR A 350 1.92 -27.20 25.26
CA THR A 350 1.80 -26.58 23.94
C THR A 350 3.19 -26.41 23.33
N PRO A 351 3.46 -27.00 22.16
CA PRO A 351 4.74 -26.86 21.50
C PRO A 351 5.06 -25.40 21.17
N ALA A 352 6.33 -25.05 21.32
CA ALA A 352 6.86 -23.71 21.15
C ALA A 352 8.01 -23.68 20.14
N LEU A 353 7.92 -22.69 19.24
CA LEU A 353 8.97 -22.35 18.28
C LEU A 353 9.53 -20.97 18.65
N LEU A 354 10.85 -20.88 18.84
CA LEU A 354 11.53 -19.62 19.10
C LEU A 354 12.18 -19.06 17.83
N LEU A 355 11.88 -17.81 17.50
CA LEU A 355 12.56 -17.03 16.48
C LEU A 355 13.56 -16.07 17.16
N ALA A 356 14.85 -16.27 16.89
CA ALA A 356 15.93 -15.52 17.53
C ALA A 356 16.75 -14.74 16.50
N SER A 357 17.13 -13.51 16.83
CA SER A 357 17.99 -12.69 15.95
C SER A 357 19.35 -13.35 15.67
N GLN A 358 19.89 -14.08 16.65
CA GLN A 358 21.08 -14.92 16.51
C GLN A 358 20.86 -16.27 17.22
N VAL A 359 21.19 -17.36 16.52
CA VAL A 359 21.14 -18.72 17.08
C VAL A 359 22.54 -19.10 17.54
N ASP A 360 22.84 -18.82 18.81
CA ASP A 360 24.10 -19.20 19.46
C ASP A 360 23.88 -20.29 20.54
N VAL A 361 24.97 -20.75 21.15
CA VAL A 361 24.94 -21.80 22.20
C VAL A 361 24.11 -21.37 23.41
N ARG A 362 24.10 -20.07 23.75
CA ARG A 362 23.35 -19.54 24.89
C ARG A 362 21.85 -19.55 24.59
N THR A 363 21.44 -19.11 23.40
CA THR A 363 20.05 -19.14 22.95
C THR A 363 19.51 -20.57 22.96
N LEU A 364 20.28 -21.54 22.43
CA LEU A 364 19.89 -22.95 22.44
C LEU A 364 19.78 -23.54 23.87
N ALA A 365 20.70 -23.18 24.78
CA ALA A 365 20.64 -23.63 26.16
C ALA A 365 19.42 -23.07 26.92
N LEU A 366 19.09 -21.79 26.69
CA LEU A 366 17.91 -21.15 27.27
C LEU A 366 16.61 -21.76 26.72
N ALA A 367 16.55 -21.97 25.41
CA ALA A 367 15.43 -22.63 24.73
C ALA A 367 15.19 -24.03 25.30
N ARG A 368 16.24 -24.84 25.45
CA ARG A 368 16.15 -26.19 26.03
C ARG A 368 15.66 -26.18 27.48
N THR A 369 16.14 -25.24 28.30
CA THR A 369 15.69 -25.08 29.70
C THR A 369 14.22 -24.69 29.77
N ALA A 370 13.77 -23.84 28.84
CA ALA A 370 12.38 -23.46 28.66
C ALA A 370 11.57 -24.50 27.86
N GLN A 371 12.10 -25.71 27.62
CA GLN A 371 11.54 -26.79 26.80
C GLN A 371 10.91 -26.26 25.49
N ILE A 372 11.62 -25.40 24.79
CA ILE A 372 11.28 -24.96 23.43
C ILE A 372 11.83 -26.01 22.48
N GLU A 373 10.96 -26.51 21.61
CA GLU A 373 11.20 -27.66 20.74
C GLU A 373 12.15 -27.28 19.60
N HIS A 374 11.98 -26.08 19.04
CA HIS A 374 12.78 -25.61 17.91
C HIS A 374 13.18 -24.14 18.06
N VAL A 375 14.38 -23.81 17.58
CA VAL A 375 14.90 -22.45 17.51
C VAL A 375 15.31 -22.16 16.07
N LEU A 376 14.82 -21.07 15.51
CA LEU A 376 15.11 -20.62 14.15
C LEU A 376 15.60 -19.17 14.13
N PRO A 377 16.41 -18.79 13.13
CA PRO A 377 16.81 -17.40 12.95
C PRO A 377 15.61 -16.53 12.53
N LEU A 378 15.46 -15.38 13.17
CA LEU A 378 14.49 -14.35 12.83
C LEU A 378 14.90 -13.64 11.52
N GLY A 379 13.94 -13.41 10.62
CA GLY A 379 14.18 -12.73 9.35
C GLY A 379 14.81 -13.62 8.26
N GLY A 380 14.95 -14.92 8.51
CA GLY A 380 15.20 -15.91 7.45
C GLY A 380 13.98 -16.07 6.53
N ASP A 381 14.20 -16.67 5.36
CA ASP A 381 13.09 -17.08 4.50
C ASP A 381 12.22 -18.10 5.25
N TYR A 382 10.95 -17.76 5.48
CA TYR A 382 9.93 -18.68 6.04
C TYR A 382 9.48 -19.71 4.99
N GLY A 383 10.43 -20.20 4.20
CA GLY A 383 10.24 -21.18 3.16
C GLY A 383 10.08 -22.59 3.71
N ASP A 384 10.47 -23.58 2.92
CA ASP A 384 10.08 -24.97 3.16
C ASP A 384 10.60 -25.53 4.49
N GLY A 385 11.82 -25.17 4.92
CA GLY A 385 12.36 -25.64 6.19
C GLY A 385 11.58 -25.17 7.43
N PHE A 386 11.02 -23.97 7.40
CA PHE A 386 10.13 -23.50 8.47
C PHE A 386 8.81 -24.28 8.46
N ARG A 387 8.27 -24.54 7.26
CA ARG A 387 7.01 -25.28 7.09
C ARG A 387 7.12 -26.71 7.56
N ASP A 388 8.22 -27.38 7.28
CA ASP A 388 8.47 -28.77 7.69
C ASP A 388 8.52 -28.89 9.22
N ILE A 389 9.21 -27.95 9.89
CA ILE A 389 9.28 -27.89 11.35
C ILE A 389 7.89 -27.65 11.93
N LEU A 390 7.15 -26.68 11.38
CA LEU A 390 5.82 -26.36 11.86
C LEU A 390 4.84 -27.53 11.66
N ALA A 391 4.91 -28.24 10.53
CA ALA A 391 4.12 -29.45 10.29
C ALA A 391 4.45 -30.54 11.32
N GLY A 392 5.74 -30.78 11.58
CA GLY A 392 6.18 -31.74 12.60
C GLY A 392 5.68 -31.41 14.01
N LEU A 393 5.64 -30.12 14.37
CA LEU A 393 5.09 -29.66 15.65
C LEU A 393 3.56 -29.79 15.76
N LEU A 394 2.85 -29.77 14.64
CA LEU A 394 1.39 -29.87 14.62
C LEU A 394 0.92 -31.33 14.54
N ASP A 395 1.78 -32.26 14.14
CA ASP A 395 1.47 -33.68 14.01
C ASP A 395 1.75 -34.49 15.29
N THR A 396 2.38 -33.88 16.31
CA THR A 396 2.47 -34.40 17.69
C THR A 396 1.20 -34.13 18.48
#